data_AF-A0A258X1I1-F1
#
_entry.id   AF-A0A258X1I1-F1
#
_cell.length_a   1.000
_cell.length_b   1.000
_cell.length_c   1.000
_cell.angle_alpha   90.00
_cell.angle_beta   90.00
_cell.angle_gamma   90.00
#
_symmetry.space_group_name_H-M   'P 1'
#
loop_
_entity.id
_entity.type
_entity.pdbx_description
1 polymer ?
#
loop_
_entity_poly.entity_id
_entity_poly.type
_entity_poly.pdbx_seq_one_letter_code
_entity_poly.pdbx_strand_id
1 'polypeptide(L)'
;MGNANKEMQLRKTCKLYAYVLTAQGKEVPESILECRDSDGSEEYDCIVDCVADLSQVLKDLDSDTFTKIVKNTDSQEARELAHWWEMYQLYIPLETE
;
A
#
# COMPACT_ATOMS: atom_id res chain seq x y z
N MET A 1 10.10 -16.66 -14.47
CA MET A 1 10.72 -15.96 -13.31
C MET A 1 9.97 -14.67 -12.92
N GLY A 2 8.65 -14.57 -13.16
CA GLY A 2 7.94 -13.27 -13.13
C GLY A 2 6.76 -13.13 -12.16
N ASN A 3 6.35 -14.19 -11.43
CA ASN A 3 5.19 -14.13 -10.50
C ASN A 3 5.59 -13.84 -9.06
N ALA A 4 6.57 -14.55 -8.51
CA ALA A 4 6.97 -14.39 -7.10
C ALA A 4 7.40 -12.96 -6.73
N ASN A 5 8.07 -12.24 -7.65
CA ASN A 5 8.45 -10.85 -7.42
C ASN A 5 7.23 -9.91 -7.44
N LYS A 6 6.23 -10.18 -8.29
CA LYS A 6 5.00 -9.37 -8.34
C LYS A 6 4.14 -9.59 -7.11
N GLU A 7 3.98 -10.84 -6.70
CA GLU A 7 3.24 -11.22 -5.50
C GLU A 7 3.88 -10.63 -4.24
N MET A 8 5.21 -10.69 -4.12
CA MET A 8 5.93 -10.06 -3.02
C MET A 8 5.71 -8.52 -2.99
N GLN A 9 5.66 -7.86 -4.14
CA GLN A 9 5.37 -6.42 -4.22
C GLN A 9 3.93 -6.12 -3.81
N LEU A 10 2.95 -6.90 -4.27
CA LEU A 10 1.55 -6.76 -3.86
C LEU A 10 1.38 -6.91 -2.35
N ARG A 11 2.01 -7.90 -1.72
CA ARG A 11 1.98 -8.05 -0.26
C ARG A 11 2.59 -6.87 0.48
N LYS A 12 3.71 -6.33 -0.02
CA LYS A 12 4.30 -5.10 0.54
C LYS A 12 3.35 -3.92 0.39
N THR A 13 2.67 -3.78 -0.73
CA THR A 13 1.65 -2.74 -0.91
C THR A 13 0.48 -2.92 0.05
N CYS A 14 0.00 -4.13 0.29
CA CYS A 14 -1.04 -4.39 1.29
C CYS A 14 -0.58 -4.06 2.73
N LYS A 15 0.70 -4.28 3.07
CA LYS A 15 1.30 -3.84 4.35
C LYS A 15 1.21 -2.32 4.50
N LEU A 16 1.58 -1.59 3.47
CA LEU A 16 1.50 -0.12 3.45
C LEU A 16 0.05 0.36 3.53
N TYR A 17 -0.89 -0.33 2.87
CA TYR A 17 -2.30 0.00 2.95
C TYR A 17 -2.89 -0.18 4.35
N ALA A 18 -2.59 -1.30 5.00
CA ALA A 18 -2.98 -1.53 6.38
C ALA A 18 -2.42 -0.46 7.33
N TYR A 19 -1.17 -0.03 7.12
CA TYR A 19 -0.56 1.07 7.88
C TYR A 19 -1.35 2.37 7.71
N VAL A 20 -1.68 2.75 6.47
CA VAL A 20 -2.44 3.98 6.17
C VAL A 20 -3.85 3.95 6.78
N LEU A 21 -4.53 2.80 6.76
CA LEU A 21 -5.84 2.63 7.41
C LEU A 21 -5.72 2.75 8.93
N THR A 22 -4.74 2.08 9.52
CA THR A 22 -4.49 2.12 10.97
C THR A 22 -4.14 3.53 11.44
N ALA A 23 -3.31 4.27 10.70
CA ALA A 23 -2.93 5.64 11.01
C ALA A 23 -4.12 6.62 10.92
N GLN A 24 -5.14 6.30 10.11
CA GLN A 24 -6.41 7.03 10.06
C GLN A 24 -7.40 6.59 11.15
N GLY A 25 -7.06 5.59 11.97
CA GLY A 25 -7.99 5.00 12.94
C GLY A 25 -9.11 4.18 12.30
N LYS A 26 -8.95 3.74 11.04
CA LYS A 26 -9.89 2.88 10.32
C LYS A 26 -9.58 1.41 10.57
N GLU A 27 -10.61 0.57 10.54
CA GLU A 27 -10.43 -0.88 10.57
C GLU A 27 -9.77 -1.36 9.27
N VAL A 28 -8.86 -2.34 9.40
CA VAL A 28 -8.20 -2.98 8.26
C VAL A 28 -9.03 -4.21 7.85
N PRO A 29 -9.53 -4.28 6.60
CA PRO A 29 -10.26 -5.45 6.11
C PRO A 29 -9.47 -6.76 6.26
N GLU A 30 -10.17 -7.83 6.63
CA GLU A 30 -9.59 -9.16 6.85
C GLU A 30 -8.81 -9.65 5.62
N SER A 31 -9.33 -9.44 4.42
CA SER A 31 -8.66 -9.81 3.16
C SER A 31 -7.28 -9.14 2.98
N ILE A 32 -7.09 -7.93 3.51
CA ILE A 32 -5.80 -7.24 3.47
C ILE A 32 -4.87 -7.80 4.54
N LEU A 33 -5.39 -8.13 5.73
CA LEU A 33 -4.62 -8.79 6.78
C LEU A 33 -4.14 -10.18 6.34
N GLU A 34 -5.00 -10.96 5.69
CA GLU A 34 -4.65 -12.25 5.11
C GLU A 34 -3.60 -12.11 4.01
N CYS A 35 -3.77 -11.15 3.08
CA CYS A 35 -2.75 -10.84 2.07
C CYS A 35 -1.41 -10.41 2.69
N ARG A 36 -1.46 -9.62 3.76
CA ARG A 36 -0.30 -9.09 4.47
C ARG A 36 0.52 -10.21 5.12
N ASP A 37 -0.17 -11.15 5.75
CA ASP A 37 0.39 -12.20 6.59
C ASP A 37 0.60 -13.52 5.83
N SER A 38 0.14 -13.61 4.57
CA SER A 38 0.40 -14.73 3.68
C SER A 38 1.90 -14.87 3.39
N ASP A 39 2.47 -16.04 3.70
CA ASP A 39 3.90 -16.34 3.58
C ASP A 39 4.31 -16.81 2.18
N GLY A 40 3.37 -16.94 1.23
CA GLY A 40 3.68 -17.48 -0.11
C GLY A 40 3.56 -18.99 -0.20
N SER A 41 2.97 -19.61 0.82
CA SER A 41 2.42 -20.94 0.71
C SER A 41 1.25 -20.91 -0.28
N GLU A 42 1.26 -21.86 -1.21
CA GLU A 42 0.38 -22.01 -2.39
C GLU A 42 -1.15 -22.08 -2.08
N GLU A 43 -1.57 -21.86 -0.84
CA GLU A 43 -2.96 -21.90 -0.40
C GLU A 43 -3.69 -20.55 -0.45
N TYR A 44 -2.99 -19.41 -0.44
CA TYR A 44 -3.62 -18.09 -0.46
C TYR A 44 -2.91 -17.12 -1.41
N ASP A 45 -3.40 -17.09 -2.65
CA ASP A 45 -3.10 -16.02 -3.60
C ASP A 45 -3.70 -14.71 -3.10
N CYS A 46 -2.88 -13.64 -3.06
CA CYS A 46 -3.39 -12.32 -2.74
C CYS A 46 -4.21 -11.81 -3.94
N ILE A 47 -5.52 -12.02 -3.88
CA ILE A 47 -6.49 -11.61 -4.92
C ILE A 47 -6.87 -10.12 -4.83
N VAL A 48 -6.40 -9.41 -3.79
CA VAL A 48 -6.71 -8.01 -3.55
C VAL A 48 -5.68 -7.12 -4.26
N ASP A 49 -6.17 -6.19 -5.07
CA ASP A 49 -5.32 -5.15 -5.67
C ASP A 49 -5.13 -3.98 -4.71
N CYS A 50 -4.22 -4.17 -3.75
CA CYS A 50 -3.88 -3.12 -2.78
C CYS A 50 -3.23 -1.89 -3.43
N VAL A 51 -2.78 -1.95 -4.70
CA VAL A 51 -2.19 -0.79 -5.38
C VAL A 51 -3.27 0.25 -5.67
N ALA A 52 -4.39 -0.19 -6.27
CA ALA A 52 -5.51 0.68 -6.55
C ALA A 52 -6.08 1.30 -5.26
N ASP A 53 -6.35 0.49 -4.25
CA ASP A 53 -6.94 0.97 -3.00
C ASP A 53 -6.00 1.90 -2.21
N LEU A 54 -4.71 1.55 -2.10
CA LEU A 54 -3.74 2.40 -1.41
C LEU A 54 -3.62 3.76 -2.10
N SER A 55 -3.49 3.75 -3.43
CA SER A 55 -3.34 4.98 -4.19
C SER A 55 -4.56 5.89 -4.08
N GLN A 56 -5.76 5.33 -4.15
CA GLN A 56 -6.99 6.09 -4.01
C GLN A 56 -7.09 6.72 -2.62
N VAL A 57 -6.82 5.93 -1.57
CA VAL A 57 -6.84 6.44 -0.20
C VAL A 57 -5.83 7.57 -0.02
N LEU A 58 -4.62 7.46 -0.55
CA LEU A 58 -3.61 8.53 -0.47
C LEU A 58 -4.03 9.80 -1.22
N LYS A 59 -4.72 9.68 -2.36
CA LYS A 59 -5.27 10.84 -3.10
C LYS A 59 -6.38 11.55 -2.34
N ASP A 60 -7.18 10.79 -1.59
CA ASP A 60 -8.32 11.31 -0.84
C ASP A 60 -7.95 11.88 0.54
N LEU A 61 -6.70 11.70 0.99
CA LEU A 61 -6.22 12.30 2.23
C LEU A 61 -6.13 13.83 2.08
N ASP A 62 -6.53 14.54 3.14
CA ASP A 62 -6.21 15.96 3.24
C ASP A 62 -4.70 16.17 3.40
N SER A 63 -4.21 17.37 3.05
CA SER A 63 -2.77 17.66 3.02
C SER A 63 -2.07 17.51 4.38
N ASP A 64 -2.77 17.73 5.49
CA ASP A 64 -2.20 17.61 6.84
C ASP A 64 -2.07 16.13 7.22
N THR A 65 -3.13 15.35 7.02
CA THR A 65 -3.12 13.90 7.23
C THR A 65 -2.13 13.19 6.32
N PHE A 66 -2.07 13.56 5.04
CA PHE A 66 -1.09 13.04 4.10
C PHE A 66 0.34 13.30 4.59
N THR A 67 0.63 14.53 5.04
CA THR A 67 1.96 14.87 5.57
C THR A 67 2.29 14.06 6.83
N LYS A 68 1.33 13.90 7.74
CA LYS A 68 1.50 13.14 8.99
C LYS A 68 1.68 11.64 8.80
N ILE A 69 1.17 11.07 7.72
CA ILE A 69 1.24 9.63 7.44
C ILE A 69 2.39 9.33 6.48
N VAL A 70 2.48 10.05 5.36
CA VAL A 70 3.45 9.78 4.29
C VAL A 70 4.79 10.44 4.56
N LYS A 71 4.82 11.68 5.07
CA LYS A 71 6.09 12.39 5.32
C LYS A 71 6.62 12.19 6.74
N ASN A 72 6.09 11.21 7.45
CA ASN A 72 6.55 10.88 8.80
C ASN A 72 7.89 10.14 8.72
N THR A 73 8.96 10.79 9.15
CA THR A 73 10.30 10.19 9.10
C THR A 73 10.61 9.25 10.25
N ASP A 74 9.72 9.14 11.23
CA ASP A 74 9.96 8.41 12.49
C ASP A 74 9.64 6.91 12.39
N SER A 75 8.87 6.48 11.38
CA SER A 75 8.56 5.05 11.15
C SER A 75 9.15 4.55 9.84
N GLN A 76 9.56 3.28 9.84
CA GLN A 76 10.06 2.63 8.63
C GLN A 76 8.96 2.53 7.58
N GLU A 77 7.75 2.21 8.00
CA GLU A 77 6.55 2.06 7.18
C GLU A 77 6.21 3.36 6.45
N ALA A 78 6.30 4.52 7.12
CA ALA A 78 6.07 5.81 6.47
C ALA A 78 7.15 6.14 5.42
N ARG A 79 8.41 5.79 5.66
CA ARG A 79 9.48 5.96 4.66
C ARG A 79 9.25 5.06 3.44
N GLU A 80 8.86 3.81 3.67
CA GLU A 80 8.52 2.87 2.61
C GLU A 80 7.27 3.33 1.84
N LEU A 81 6.27 3.88 2.53
CA LEU A 81 5.07 4.49 1.95
C LEU A 81 5.40 5.70 1.08
N ALA A 82 6.26 6.60 1.58
CA ALA A 82 6.72 7.76 0.83
C ALA A 82 7.43 7.36 -0.46
N HIS A 83 8.36 6.42 -0.35
CA HIS A 83 9.08 5.90 -1.50
C HIS A 83 8.14 5.18 -2.49
N TRP A 84 7.21 4.36 -1.99
CA TRP A 84 6.21 3.71 -2.83
C TRP A 84 5.35 4.73 -3.57
N TRP A 85 4.91 5.79 -2.89
CA TRP A 85 4.10 6.84 -3.48
C TRP A 85 4.86 7.62 -4.56
N GLU A 86 6.12 7.98 -4.31
CA GLU A 86 6.98 8.62 -5.30
C GLU A 86 7.12 7.75 -6.56
N MET A 87 7.40 6.47 -6.38
CA MET A 87 7.50 5.52 -7.49
C MET A 87 6.18 5.36 -8.22
N TYR A 88 5.05 5.26 -7.50
CA TYR A 88 3.72 5.18 -8.09
C TYR A 88 3.42 6.41 -8.96
N GLN A 89 3.71 7.62 -8.48
CA GLN A 89 3.52 8.85 -9.26
C GLN A 89 4.41 8.94 -10.51
N LEU A 90 5.62 8.36 -10.47
CA LEU A 90 6.52 8.31 -11.64
C LEU A 90 6.10 7.28 -12.68
N TYR A 91 5.46 6.18 -12.26
CA TYR A 91 5.17 5.04 -13.12
C TYR A 91 3.73 4.95 -13.61
N ILE A 92 2.76 5.59 -12.96
CA ILE A 92 1.44 5.75 -13.56
C ILE A 92 1.62 6.64 -14.79
N PRO A 93 1.37 6.15 -16.01
CA PRO A 93 1.20 7.06 -17.13
C PRO A 93 0.06 7.98 -16.72
N LEU A 94 0.32 9.30 -16.72
CA LEU A 94 -0.74 10.29 -16.61
C LEU A 94 -1.83 9.88 -17.59
N GLU A 95 -2.90 9.24 -17.10
CA GLU A 95 -4.19 9.24 -17.79
C GLU A 95 -4.67 10.69 -17.63
N THR A 96 -4.04 11.55 -18.41
CA THR A 96 -4.59 12.83 -18.81
C THR A 96 -5.93 12.53 -19.44
N GLU A 97 -6.95 13.10 -18.80
CA GLU A 97 -8.33 13.27 -19.27
C GLU A 97 -8.45 13.47 -20.79
#